data_AF-A0A5N0UYR3-F1
#
_entry.id   AF-A0A5N0UYR3-F1
#
_cell.length_a   1.000
_cell.length_b   1.000
_cell.length_c   1.000
_cell.angle_alpha   90.00
_cell.angle_beta   90.00
_cell.angle_gamma   90.00
#
_symmetry.space_group_name_H-M   'P 1'
#
loop_
_entity.id
_entity.type
_entity.pdbx_description
1 polymer ?
#
loop_
_entity_poly.entity_id
_entity_poly.type
_entity_poly.pdbx_seq_one_letter_code
_entity_poly.pdbx_strand_id
1 'polypeptide(L)'
;MRGIKNLLFVLFVAVLASTAGTASAGEETYDQFSLLYQKSAGQLVDGAGTPASQWAWNPGDDGTSVIRWDAPSHWNNPGDGLEHFVRDGDWLYLDGYENQSTGTYNVQRVTSEQIGDVNCAGLTDLPGHGGQQHYVRWTVPAQGYCLVAQGTITTPAGVVTFKHQQVWYPAGDCQTRFFGTVRCVQQHEQWWDDNGHPFSLRIERSVFLGEGLGMGLSIHSTVGDGVPIDWTADLKNVWTWG
;
A
#
# COMPACT_ATOMS: atom_id res chain seq x y z
N MET A 1 32.60 -54.34 64.82
CA MET A 1 31.71 -53.19 65.13
C MET A 1 32.25 -51.95 64.44
N ARG A 2 31.39 -51.28 63.64
CA ARG A 2 31.55 -50.05 62.83
C ARG A 2 31.17 -50.39 61.39
N GLY A 3 30.07 -49.95 60.80
CA GLY A 3 29.11 -48.90 61.14
C GLY A 3 28.73 -48.23 59.83
N ILE A 4 27.75 -48.80 59.13
CA ILE A 4 27.24 -48.37 57.82
C ILE A 4 26.56 -47.01 57.99
N LYS A 5 26.92 -46.02 57.17
CA LYS A 5 26.17 -44.76 57.02
C LYS A 5 25.64 -44.67 55.59
N ASN A 6 24.37 -45.03 55.43
CA ASN A 6 23.60 -44.80 54.22
C ASN A 6 23.25 -43.31 54.14
N LEU A 7 23.70 -42.63 53.09
CA LEU A 7 23.28 -41.27 52.77
C LEU A 7 22.17 -41.38 51.70
N LEU A 8 20.92 -41.12 52.10
CA LEU A 8 19.80 -40.96 51.18
C LEU A 8 19.93 -39.59 50.49
N PHE A 9 20.13 -39.58 49.17
CA PHE A 9 20.01 -38.39 48.33
C PHE A 9 18.57 -38.33 47.81
N VAL A 10 17.78 -37.39 48.31
CA VAL A 10 16.44 -37.08 47.79
C VAL A 10 16.61 -36.06 46.66
N LEU A 11 16.44 -36.50 45.42
CA LEU A 11 16.50 -35.66 44.23
C LEU A 11 15.15 -34.97 44.03
N PHE A 12 15.07 -33.68 44.36
CA PHE A 12 13.92 -32.83 44.03
C PHE A 12 14.01 -32.42 42.55
N VAL A 13 13.17 -33.01 41.70
CA VAL A 13 13.00 -32.57 40.30
C VAL A 13 11.99 -31.42 40.29
N ALA A 14 12.49 -30.19 40.21
CA ALA A 14 11.65 -29.02 39.98
C ALA A 14 11.22 -28.99 38.50
N VAL A 15 9.95 -29.30 38.24
CA VAL A 15 9.33 -29.12 36.92
C VAL A 15 9.10 -27.63 36.72
N LEU A 16 10.04 -26.96 36.05
CA LEU A 16 9.87 -25.61 35.52
C LEU A 16 8.83 -25.67 34.40
N ALA A 17 7.58 -25.36 34.71
CA ALA A 17 6.54 -25.12 33.74
C ALA A 17 6.86 -23.80 33.01
N SER A 18 7.56 -23.91 31.88
CA SER A 18 7.74 -22.81 30.94
C SER A 18 6.37 -22.42 30.39
N THR A 19 5.77 -21.38 30.94
CA THR A 19 4.64 -20.70 30.30
C THR A 19 5.16 -20.09 29.01
N ALA A 20 5.01 -20.81 27.90
CA ALA A 20 5.15 -20.24 26.58
C ALA A 20 4.15 -19.09 26.48
N GLY A 21 4.63 -17.86 26.65
CA GLY A 21 3.83 -16.68 26.37
C GLY A 21 3.42 -16.78 24.91
N THR A 22 2.12 -16.79 24.65
CA THR A 22 1.59 -16.55 23.31
C THR A 22 2.10 -15.18 22.91
N ALA A 23 3.13 -15.15 22.04
CA ALA A 23 3.47 -13.93 21.35
C ALA A 23 2.20 -13.48 20.64
N SER A 24 1.62 -12.36 21.07
CA SER A 24 0.62 -11.69 20.26
C SER A 24 1.30 -11.44 18.93
N ALA A 25 0.77 -12.01 17.85
CA ALA A 25 1.16 -11.57 16.52
C ALA A 25 1.05 -10.06 16.53
N GLY A 26 2.14 -9.36 16.18
CA GLY A 26 2.12 -7.90 16.09
C GLY A 26 1.01 -7.49 15.13
N GLU A 27 0.37 -6.35 15.39
CA GLU A 27 -0.58 -5.78 14.44
C GLU A 27 0.13 -5.59 13.09
N GLU A 28 -0.51 -6.07 12.03
CA GLU A 28 0.03 -5.95 10.68
C GLU A 28 -0.07 -4.50 10.22
N THR A 29 0.99 -3.96 9.63
CA THR A 29 1.08 -2.55 9.24
C THR A 29 1.32 -2.39 7.76
N TYR A 30 0.84 -1.30 7.18
CA TYR A 30 0.90 -1.03 5.74
C TYR A 30 2.33 -1.09 5.16
N ASP A 31 3.37 -0.70 5.91
CA ASP A 31 4.77 -0.80 5.46
C ASP A 31 5.29 -2.22 5.32
N GLN A 32 4.74 -3.19 6.05
CA GLN A 32 5.10 -4.59 5.88
C GLN A 32 4.71 -5.09 4.48
N PHE A 33 3.64 -4.53 3.89
CA PHE A 33 3.16 -4.87 2.56
C PHE A 33 3.67 -3.94 1.46
N SER A 34 3.77 -2.64 1.72
CA SER A 34 4.16 -1.65 0.70
C SER A 34 5.66 -1.48 0.57
N LEU A 35 6.42 -1.74 1.64
CA LEU A 35 7.84 -1.39 1.80
C LEU A 35 8.11 0.13 1.75
N LEU A 36 7.12 0.96 2.10
CA LEU A 36 7.14 2.42 1.98
C LEU A 36 8.36 3.10 2.63
N TYR A 37 8.88 2.58 3.75
CA TYR A 37 10.06 3.12 4.45
C TYR A 37 11.40 2.49 4.05
N GLN A 38 11.42 1.73 2.97
CA GLN A 38 12.63 1.09 2.47
C GLN A 38 12.95 1.66 1.09
N LYS A 39 14.24 1.81 0.76
CA LYS A 39 14.69 2.06 -0.62
C LYS A 39 14.51 0.80 -1.46
N SER A 40 13.26 0.46 -1.71
CA SER A 40 12.83 -0.75 -2.40
C SER A 40 12.27 -0.39 -3.77
N ALA A 41 12.38 -1.32 -4.70
CA ALA A 41 11.82 -1.21 -6.03
C ALA A 41 11.36 -2.59 -6.50
N GLY A 42 10.40 -2.59 -7.43
CA GLY A 42 9.87 -3.80 -8.00
C GLY A 42 9.47 -3.62 -9.45
N GLN A 43 9.58 -4.70 -10.23
CA GLN A 43 9.23 -4.73 -11.65
C GLN A 43 8.12 -5.74 -11.89
N LEU A 44 7.06 -5.29 -12.53
CA LEU A 44 5.93 -6.10 -12.96
C LEU A 44 6.06 -6.48 -14.43
N VAL A 45 5.58 -7.67 -14.77
CA VAL A 45 5.50 -8.18 -16.14
C VAL A 45 4.07 -8.55 -16.52
N ASP A 46 3.74 -8.45 -17.80
CA ASP A 46 2.44 -8.90 -18.32
C ASP A 46 2.33 -10.44 -18.39
N GLY A 47 1.19 -10.93 -18.91
CA GLY A 47 0.97 -12.37 -19.13
C GLY A 47 2.05 -13.05 -20.00
N ALA A 48 2.60 -12.33 -20.99
CA ALA A 48 3.68 -12.83 -21.85
C ALA A 48 5.07 -12.78 -21.16
N GLY A 49 5.18 -12.12 -20.01
CA GLY A 49 6.43 -11.92 -19.30
C GLY A 49 7.21 -10.68 -19.75
N THR A 50 6.59 -9.79 -20.53
CA THR A 50 7.17 -8.51 -20.96
C THR A 50 7.12 -7.52 -19.80
N PRO A 51 8.22 -6.79 -19.51
CA PRO A 51 8.20 -5.73 -18.50
C PRO A 51 7.12 -4.68 -18.82
N ALA A 52 6.18 -4.49 -17.88
CA ALA A 52 4.99 -3.68 -18.11
C ALA A 52 4.94 -2.44 -17.22
N SER A 53 5.41 -2.57 -15.97
CA SER A 53 5.47 -1.46 -15.00
C SER A 53 6.60 -1.68 -14.01
N GLN A 54 7.03 -0.62 -13.36
CA GLN A 54 8.02 -0.63 -12.30
C GLN A 54 7.64 0.40 -11.25
N TRP A 55 7.97 0.12 -10.00
CA TRP A 55 7.85 1.06 -8.90
C TRP A 55 9.15 1.18 -8.10
N ALA A 56 9.31 2.31 -7.41
CA ALA A 56 10.37 2.49 -6.43
C ALA A 56 9.93 3.45 -5.33
N TRP A 57 10.14 3.05 -4.08
CA TRP A 57 9.99 3.89 -2.90
C TRP A 57 11.29 4.63 -2.59
N ASN A 58 11.18 5.93 -2.36
CA ASN A 58 12.20 6.79 -1.81
C ASN A 58 11.73 7.33 -0.45
N PRO A 59 12.14 6.70 0.66
CA PRO A 59 11.74 7.15 1.99
C PRO A 59 12.35 8.52 2.30
N GLY A 60 11.53 9.42 2.83
CA GLY A 60 11.97 10.69 3.40
C GLY A 60 12.14 10.59 4.91
N ASP A 61 12.38 11.76 5.52
CA ASP A 61 12.42 11.90 6.98
C ASP A 61 11.00 11.99 7.56
N ASP A 62 10.87 11.84 8.88
CA ASP A 62 9.65 12.15 9.65
C ASP A 62 8.36 11.47 9.15
N GLY A 63 8.45 10.24 8.67
CA GLY A 63 7.28 9.48 8.22
C GLY A 63 6.76 9.88 6.83
N THR A 64 7.59 10.57 6.04
CA THR A 64 7.29 10.86 4.63
C THR A 64 7.91 9.82 3.70
N SER A 65 7.29 9.61 2.54
CA SER A 65 7.87 8.77 1.49
C SER A 65 7.31 9.14 0.13
N VAL A 66 8.08 8.89 -0.91
CA VAL A 66 7.69 9.14 -2.30
C VAL A 66 7.76 7.84 -3.08
N ILE A 67 6.72 7.52 -3.83
CA ILE A 67 6.76 6.43 -4.81
C ILE A 67 6.78 6.98 -6.22
N ARG A 68 7.60 6.35 -7.06
CA ARG A 68 7.52 6.50 -8.51
C ARG A 68 6.90 5.24 -9.09
N TRP A 69 6.00 5.42 -10.05
CA TRP A 69 5.52 4.38 -10.96
C TRP A 69 5.86 4.76 -12.40
N ASP A 70 6.36 3.83 -13.20
CA ASP A 70 6.60 4.09 -14.62
C ASP A 70 6.77 2.80 -15.44
N ALA A 71 6.69 2.91 -16.76
CA ALA A 71 7.13 1.85 -17.65
C ALA A 71 8.67 1.68 -17.54
N PRO A 72 9.20 0.44 -17.56
CA PRO A 72 10.64 0.22 -17.54
C PRO A 72 11.41 0.92 -18.66
N SER A 73 10.79 1.13 -19.83
CA SER A 73 11.37 1.87 -20.95
C SER A 73 11.52 3.37 -20.70
N HIS A 74 10.81 3.93 -19.72
CA HIS A 74 10.81 5.35 -19.37
C HIS A 74 11.53 5.64 -18.05
N TRP A 75 11.98 4.60 -17.34
CA TRP A 75 12.55 4.73 -16.00
C TRP A 75 13.74 5.71 -15.88
N ASN A 76 14.52 5.85 -16.95
CA ASN A 76 15.68 6.75 -16.98
C ASN A 76 15.33 8.20 -17.38
N ASN A 77 14.06 8.49 -17.68
CA ASN A 77 13.57 9.85 -17.86
C ASN A 77 13.22 10.44 -16.48
N PRO A 78 13.25 11.79 -16.32
CA PRO A 78 12.63 12.42 -15.15
C PRO A 78 11.22 11.86 -14.95
N GLY A 79 10.94 11.32 -13.77
CA GLY A 79 9.65 10.73 -13.49
C GLY A 79 8.61 11.84 -13.33
N ASP A 80 7.45 11.67 -13.96
CA ASP A 80 6.28 12.48 -13.62
C ASP A 80 5.31 11.63 -12.79
N GLY A 81 4.49 12.30 -11.97
CA GLY A 81 3.55 11.60 -11.09
C GLY A 81 4.24 10.88 -9.92
N LEU A 82 5.31 11.44 -9.35
CA LEU A 82 5.86 10.93 -8.10
C LEU A 82 4.87 11.23 -6.98
N GLU A 83 4.26 10.23 -6.35
CA GLU A 83 3.23 10.41 -5.34
C GLU A 83 3.88 10.58 -3.96
N HIS A 84 3.48 11.62 -3.23
CA HIS A 84 4.03 11.95 -1.91
C HIS A 84 3.07 11.53 -0.80
N PHE A 85 3.59 10.73 0.12
CA PHE A 85 2.86 10.22 1.26
C PHE A 85 3.43 10.76 2.57
N VAL A 86 2.52 11.02 3.52
CA VAL A 86 2.84 11.43 4.88
C VAL A 86 2.08 10.55 5.85
N ARG A 87 2.76 9.92 6.79
CA ARG A 87 2.09 9.20 7.87
C ARG A 87 1.85 10.13 9.06
N ASP A 88 0.62 10.14 9.55
CA ASP A 88 0.29 10.70 10.87
C ASP A 88 -0.67 9.77 11.61
N GLY A 89 -0.26 9.35 12.81
CA GLY A 89 -0.98 8.36 13.61
C GLY A 89 -1.23 7.03 12.88
N ASP A 90 -2.51 6.66 12.79
CA ASP A 90 -3.00 5.44 12.14
C ASP A 90 -3.39 5.65 10.67
N TRP A 91 -2.95 6.76 10.06
CA TRP A 91 -3.27 7.06 8.67
C TRP A 91 -2.03 7.37 7.86
N LEU A 92 -2.03 6.89 6.63
CA LEU A 92 -1.18 7.39 5.57
C LEU A 92 -2.01 8.33 4.71
N TYR A 93 -1.47 9.53 4.48
CA TYR A 93 -2.08 10.57 3.69
C TYR A 93 -1.38 10.72 2.35
N LEU A 94 -2.14 10.91 1.28
CA LEU A 94 -1.62 11.36 -0.02
C LEU A 94 -1.67 12.89 -0.05
N ASP A 95 -0.49 13.53 -0.16
CA ASP A 95 -0.37 14.98 -0.15
C ASP A 95 -0.43 15.62 -1.56
N GLY A 96 -0.01 14.88 -2.57
CA GLY A 96 0.09 15.37 -3.94
C GLY A 96 1.11 14.59 -4.74
N TYR A 97 1.49 15.13 -5.90
CA TYR A 97 2.50 14.51 -6.74
C TYR A 97 3.43 15.52 -7.42
N GLU A 98 4.68 15.11 -7.62
CA GLU A 98 5.69 15.89 -8.33
C GLU A 98 5.81 15.43 -9.79
N ASN A 99 5.87 16.41 -10.70
CA ASN A 99 6.30 16.22 -12.07
C ASN A 99 7.76 16.65 -12.18
N GLN A 100 8.71 15.70 -12.10
CA GLN A 100 10.14 16.04 -12.14
C GLN A 100 10.55 16.63 -13.49
N SER A 101 9.85 16.31 -14.57
CA SER A 101 10.13 16.87 -15.89
C SER A 101 9.96 18.39 -15.93
N THR A 102 9.04 18.92 -15.12
CA THR A 102 8.74 20.36 -15.01
C THR A 102 9.17 20.98 -13.68
N GLY A 103 9.61 20.17 -12.71
CA GLY A 103 9.93 20.60 -11.34
C GLY A 103 8.70 21.14 -10.59
N THR A 104 7.50 20.72 -10.97
CA THR A 104 6.25 21.23 -10.39
C THR A 104 5.68 20.24 -9.39
N TYR A 105 5.28 20.74 -8.22
CA TYR A 105 4.45 20.00 -7.27
C TYR A 105 2.97 20.31 -7.46
N ASN A 106 2.18 19.29 -7.76
CA ASN A 106 0.73 19.40 -7.92
C ASN A 106 0.05 19.01 -6.61
N VAL A 107 -0.42 20.02 -5.90
CA VAL A 107 -1.06 19.87 -4.59
C VAL A 107 -2.44 19.26 -4.77
N GLN A 108 -2.71 18.13 -4.10
CA GLN A 108 -4.01 17.47 -4.09
C GLN A 108 -4.74 17.76 -2.79
N ARG A 109 -5.93 18.36 -2.84
CA ARG A 109 -6.71 18.67 -1.64
C ARG A 109 -8.13 18.16 -1.74
N VAL A 110 -8.55 17.40 -0.73
CA VAL A 110 -9.93 16.96 -0.56
C VAL A 110 -10.80 18.09 -0.01
N THR A 111 -12.03 18.14 -0.48
CA THR A 111 -13.12 18.98 0.05
C THR A 111 -14.13 18.17 0.84
N SER A 112 -14.21 16.85 0.59
CA SER A 112 -15.00 15.90 1.37
C SER A 112 -14.36 14.52 1.31
N GLU A 113 -14.41 13.81 2.44
CA GLU A 113 -13.97 12.43 2.55
C GLU A 113 -14.90 11.65 3.46
N GLN A 114 -15.18 10.40 3.08
CA GLN A 114 -16.04 9.50 3.83
C GLN A 114 -15.40 8.12 3.93
N ILE A 115 -15.72 7.42 5.02
CA ILE A 115 -15.37 6.03 5.23
C ILE A 115 -16.64 5.20 5.43
N GLY A 116 -16.67 3.99 4.87
CA GLY A 116 -17.74 3.02 5.06
C GLY A 116 -17.20 1.59 5.16
N ASP A 117 -18.11 0.63 5.11
CA ASP A 117 -17.74 -0.78 5.04
C ASP A 117 -17.12 -1.15 3.67
N VAL A 118 -16.69 -2.42 3.52
CA VAL A 118 -16.08 -2.94 2.29
C VAL A 118 -16.98 -2.82 1.04
N ASN A 119 -18.29 -2.65 1.19
CA ASN A 119 -19.24 -2.46 0.09
C ASN A 119 -19.53 -0.97 -0.17
N CYS A 120 -18.77 -0.07 0.46
CA CYS A 120 -19.03 1.38 0.48
C CYS A 120 -20.42 1.74 1.01
N ALA A 121 -20.99 0.92 1.89
CA ALA A 121 -22.23 1.24 2.59
C ALA A 121 -21.94 1.89 3.96
N GLY A 122 -22.95 2.57 4.50
CA GLY A 122 -22.85 3.22 5.81
C GLY A 122 -21.79 4.33 5.87
N LEU A 123 -21.58 5.06 4.77
CA LEU A 123 -20.58 6.13 4.69
C LEU A 123 -20.78 7.19 5.77
N THR A 124 -19.70 7.51 6.47
CA THR A 124 -19.61 8.60 7.45
C THR A 124 -18.42 9.48 7.14
N ASP A 125 -18.54 10.77 7.40
CA ASP A 125 -17.46 11.72 7.13
C ASP A 125 -16.21 11.41 7.96
N LEU A 126 -15.04 11.53 7.32
CA LEU A 126 -13.76 11.50 8.01
C LEU A 126 -13.36 12.91 8.47
N PRO A 127 -12.71 13.06 9.64
CA PRO A 127 -12.12 14.34 10.04
C PRO A 127 -11.06 14.76 9.01
N GLY A 128 -11.12 15.99 8.51
CA GLY A 128 -10.10 16.47 7.55
C GLY A 128 -8.71 16.64 8.18
N HIS A 129 -7.67 16.49 7.37
CA HIS A 129 -6.26 16.66 7.76
C HIS A 129 -5.55 17.68 6.87
N GLY A 130 -5.83 18.98 7.08
CA GLY A 130 -5.27 20.04 6.24
C GLY A 130 -5.63 19.94 4.75
N GLY A 131 -6.68 19.16 4.43
CA GLY A 131 -7.11 18.82 3.08
C GLY A 131 -6.30 17.70 2.41
N GLN A 132 -5.35 17.04 3.07
CA GLN A 132 -4.71 15.85 2.49
C GLN A 132 -5.70 14.69 2.42
N GLN A 133 -5.55 13.82 1.42
CA GLN A 133 -6.44 12.67 1.25
C GLN A 133 -6.02 11.54 2.19
N HIS A 134 -6.95 10.93 2.92
CA HIS A 134 -6.72 9.63 3.56
C HIS A 134 -6.51 8.57 2.47
N TYR A 135 -5.34 7.93 2.45
CA TYR A 135 -5.01 6.92 1.45
C TYR A 135 -5.28 5.51 1.97
N VAL A 136 -4.75 5.19 3.16
CA VAL A 136 -4.90 3.87 3.81
C VAL A 136 -4.72 4.01 5.31
N ARG A 137 -5.36 3.13 6.09
CA ARG A 137 -5.04 2.98 7.51
C ARG A 137 -3.67 2.34 7.66
N TRP A 138 -2.92 2.81 8.63
CA TRP A 138 -1.59 2.31 8.92
C TRP A 138 -1.64 0.88 9.45
N THR A 139 -2.41 0.65 10.52
CA THR A 139 -2.71 -0.69 11.00
C THR A 139 -3.75 -1.33 10.08
N VAL A 140 -3.39 -2.46 9.47
CA VAL A 140 -4.26 -3.20 8.54
C VAL A 140 -5.44 -3.78 9.32
N PRO A 141 -6.68 -3.33 9.06
CA PRO A 141 -7.82 -3.81 9.83
C PRO A 141 -8.21 -5.24 9.43
N ALA A 142 -8.74 -6.00 10.40
CA ALA A 142 -9.27 -7.34 10.14
C ALA A 142 -10.56 -7.34 9.29
N GLN A 143 -11.17 -6.17 9.09
CA GLN A 143 -12.36 -5.98 8.25
C GLN A 143 -12.03 -5.00 7.13
N GLY A 144 -12.54 -5.28 5.93
CA GLY A 144 -12.38 -4.35 4.82
C GLY A 144 -13.19 -3.07 5.03
N TYR A 145 -12.74 -1.99 4.39
CA TYR A 145 -13.37 -0.68 4.46
C TYR A 145 -13.29 0.04 3.12
N CYS A 146 -14.16 1.02 2.92
CA CYS A 146 -14.17 1.87 1.74
C CYS A 146 -13.86 3.31 2.11
N LEU A 147 -13.06 4.00 1.31
CA LEU A 147 -12.80 5.43 1.34
C LEU A 147 -13.39 6.07 0.09
N VAL A 148 -14.06 7.20 0.24
CA VAL A 148 -14.53 8.03 -0.87
C VAL A 148 -14.07 9.45 -0.63
N ALA A 149 -13.20 9.95 -1.49
CA ALA A 149 -12.68 11.31 -1.46
C ALA A 149 -13.15 12.09 -2.69
N GLN A 150 -13.45 13.38 -2.51
CA GLN A 150 -13.63 14.34 -3.59
C GLN A 150 -12.83 15.58 -3.29
N GLY A 151 -12.28 16.19 -4.32
CA GLY A 151 -11.41 17.35 -4.14
C GLY A 151 -10.90 17.93 -5.44
N THR A 152 -9.80 18.66 -5.33
CA THR A 152 -9.12 19.26 -6.46
C THR A 152 -7.62 19.01 -6.46
N ILE A 153 -7.03 19.02 -7.65
CA ILE A 153 -5.58 19.06 -7.87
C ILE A 153 -5.26 20.39 -8.52
N THR A 154 -4.36 21.16 -7.92
CA THR A 154 -3.89 22.42 -8.50
C THR A 154 -2.64 22.14 -9.32
N THR A 155 -2.72 22.41 -10.63
CA THR A 155 -1.61 22.25 -11.59
C THR A 155 -1.28 23.60 -12.24
N PRO A 156 -0.13 23.73 -12.94
CA PRO A 156 0.18 24.92 -13.72
C PRO A 156 -0.83 25.19 -14.85
N ALA A 157 -1.50 24.15 -15.35
CA ALA A 157 -2.49 24.26 -16.41
C ALA A 157 -3.88 24.67 -15.90
N GLY A 158 -4.13 24.57 -14.58
CA GLY A 158 -5.41 24.89 -13.98
C GLY A 158 -5.76 23.97 -12.80
N VAL A 159 -7.02 24.00 -12.41
CA VAL A 159 -7.57 23.17 -11.34
C VAL A 159 -8.32 22.00 -11.95
N VAL A 160 -7.99 20.80 -11.50
CA VAL A 160 -8.68 19.55 -11.86
C VAL A 160 -9.55 19.13 -10.70
N THR A 161 -10.81 18.79 -10.96
CA THR A 161 -11.69 18.14 -9.98
C THR A 161 -11.44 16.64 -10.02
N PHE A 162 -11.39 15.99 -8.86
CA PHE A 162 -11.30 14.53 -8.80
C PHE A 162 -12.29 13.92 -7.82
N LYS A 163 -12.60 12.64 -8.06
CA LYS A 163 -13.15 11.72 -7.08
C LYS A 163 -12.26 10.49 -7.04
N HIS A 164 -11.96 10.01 -5.84
CA HIS A 164 -11.22 8.78 -5.62
C HIS A 164 -12.02 7.87 -4.69
N GLN A 165 -12.31 6.65 -5.14
CA GLN A 165 -12.92 5.62 -4.31
C GLN A 165 -11.93 4.47 -4.16
N GLN A 166 -11.68 4.05 -2.92
CA GLN A 166 -10.77 2.96 -2.59
C GLN A 166 -11.48 1.98 -1.68
N VAL A 167 -11.43 0.69 -2.01
CA VAL A 167 -11.84 -0.39 -1.12
C VAL A 167 -10.59 -1.14 -0.71
N TRP A 168 -10.33 -1.20 0.59
CA TRP A 168 -9.22 -1.94 1.18
C TRP A 168 -9.74 -3.22 1.81
N TYR A 169 -9.14 -4.34 1.43
CA TYR A 169 -9.46 -5.66 1.97
C TYR A 169 -8.47 -6.05 3.07
N PRO A 170 -8.90 -6.85 4.07
CA PRO A 170 -8.02 -7.31 5.13
C PRO A 170 -6.91 -8.20 4.58
N ALA A 171 -5.84 -8.37 5.36
CA ALA A 171 -4.73 -9.23 4.98
C ALA A 171 -5.17 -10.70 4.85
N GLY A 172 -4.80 -11.32 3.73
CA GLY A 172 -5.12 -12.71 3.39
C GLY A 172 -4.00 -13.36 2.59
N ASP A 173 -4.25 -14.56 2.07
CA ASP A 173 -3.27 -15.28 1.24
C ASP A 173 -3.56 -15.05 -0.25
N CYS A 174 -2.57 -14.53 -0.97
CA CYS A 174 -2.59 -14.37 -2.42
C CYS A 174 -1.78 -15.48 -3.10
N GLN A 175 -2.35 -16.09 -4.13
CA GLN A 175 -1.57 -16.90 -5.08
C GLN A 175 -0.93 -15.98 -6.12
N THR A 176 0.36 -16.18 -6.36
CA THR A 176 1.12 -15.36 -7.30
C THR A 176 1.81 -16.22 -8.33
N ARG A 177 2.07 -15.65 -9.51
CA ARG A 177 2.76 -16.35 -10.60
C ARG A 177 4.21 -16.72 -10.27
N PHE A 178 4.91 -15.87 -9.52
CA PHE A 178 6.37 -15.97 -9.34
C PHE A 178 6.82 -16.24 -7.90
N PHE A 179 5.96 -16.02 -6.90
CA PHE A 179 6.31 -16.12 -5.48
C PHE A 179 5.48 -17.16 -4.71
N GLY A 180 4.61 -17.92 -5.39
CA GLY A 180 3.71 -18.87 -4.74
C GLY A 180 2.65 -18.18 -3.88
N THR A 181 2.31 -18.77 -2.73
CA THR A 181 1.41 -18.16 -1.74
C THR A 181 2.14 -17.08 -0.94
N VAL A 182 1.63 -15.86 -0.95
CA VAL A 182 2.17 -14.73 -0.20
C VAL A 182 1.05 -14.09 0.60
N ARG A 183 1.30 -13.70 1.85
CA ARG A 183 0.37 -12.89 2.62
C ARG A 183 0.28 -11.49 2.01
N CYS A 184 -0.92 -10.97 1.80
CA CYS A 184 -1.13 -9.77 0.99
C CYS A 184 -2.32 -8.96 1.50
N VAL A 185 -2.33 -7.67 1.14
CA VAL A 185 -3.53 -6.82 1.17
C VAL A 185 -3.93 -6.46 -0.24
N GLN A 186 -5.22 -6.15 -0.44
CA GLN A 186 -5.75 -5.72 -1.73
C GLN A 186 -6.38 -4.34 -1.58
N GLN A 187 -6.11 -3.50 -2.56
CA GLN A 187 -6.85 -2.27 -2.83
C GLN A 187 -7.61 -2.45 -4.14
N HIS A 188 -8.90 -2.12 -4.16
CA HIS A 188 -9.64 -1.85 -5.39
C HIS A 188 -9.89 -0.35 -5.47
N GLU A 189 -9.47 0.29 -6.55
CA GLU A 189 -9.60 1.73 -6.72
C GLU A 189 -10.32 2.12 -8.00
N GLN A 190 -11.05 3.22 -7.90
CA GLN A 190 -11.67 3.93 -9.00
C GLN A 190 -11.34 5.42 -8.89
N TRP A 191 -10.91 5.99 -10.01
CA TRP A 191 -10.52 7.39 -10.10
C TRP A 191 -11.29 8.09 -11.20
N TRP A 192 -11.93 9.21 -10.85
CA TRP A 192 -12.61 10.11 -11.78
C TRP A 192 -11.94 11.47 -11.74
N ASP A 193 -11.80 12.12 -12.88
CA ASP A 193 -11.37 13.51 -12.95
C ASP A 193 -11.89 14.21 -14.22
N ASP A 194 -11.60 15.51 -14.35
CA ASP A 194 -11.91 16.37 -15.50
C ASP A 194 -10.66 17.00 -16.16
N ASN A 195 -9.49 16.33 -16.09
CA ASN A 195 -8.23 16.90 -16.57
C ASN A 195 -8.15 16.94 -18.11
N GLY A 196 -8.62 18.05 -18.70
CA GLY A 196 -8.64 18.23 -20.15
C GLY A 196 -9.77 17.46 -20.86
N HIS A 197 -10.74 16.95 -20.11
CA HIS A 197 -11.92 16.22 -20.60
C HIS A 197 -13.10 16.38 -19.64
N PRO A 198 -14.34 15.98 -20.02
CA PRO A 198 -15.46 15.95 -19.08
C PRO A 198 -15.20 15.02 -17.88
N PHE A 199 -15.79 15.35 -16.73
CA PHE A 199 -15.68 14.56 -15.51
C PHE A 199 -16.18 13.12 -15.75
N SER A 200 -15.28 12.14 -15.69
CA SER A 200 -15.57 10.75 -16.03
C SER A 200 -14.60 9.78 -15.35
N LEU A 201 -14.96 8.49 -15.29
CA LEU A 201 -14.09 7.44 -14.76
C LEU A 201 -12.87 7.32 -15.67
N ARG A 202 -11.67 7.39 -15.10
CA ARG A 202 -10.40 7.35 -15.81
C ARG A 202 -9.62 6.07 -15.54
N ILE A 203 -9.65 5.61 -14.29
CA ILE A 203 -8.96 4.41 -13.85
C ILE A 203 -9.91 3.56 -13.02
N GLU A 204 -9.91 2.26 -13.29
CA GLU A 204 -10.43 1.23 -12.39
C GLU A 204 -9.42 0.08 -12.36
N ARG A 205 -8.93 -0.24 -11.15
CA ARG A 205 -7.97 -1.33 -10.97
C ARG A 205 -8.02 -1.93 -9.58
N SER A 206 -7.59 -3.18 -9.48
CA SER A 206 -7.23 -3.85 -8.23
C SER A 206 -5.72 -4.01 -8.16
N VAL A 207 -5.13 -3.65 -7.02
CA VAL A 207 -3.70 -3.75 -6.74
C VAL A 207 -3.52 -4.61 -5.50
N PHE A 208 -2.69 -5.64 -5.59
CA PHE A 208 -2.29 -6.46 -4.46
C PHE A 208 -0.90 -6.04 -3.98
N LEU A 209 -0.71 -5.98 -2.67
CA LEU A 209 0.57 -5.66 -2.04
C LEU A 209 1.01 -6.88 -1.23
N GLY A 210 2.21 -7.38 -1.47
CA GLY A 210 2.73 -8.59 -0.83
C GLY A 210 3.58 -8.27 0.39
N GLU A 211 3.33 -8.95 1.50
CA GLU A 211 4.17 -8.85 2.70
C GLU A 211 5.63 -9.16 2.35
N GLY A 212 6.52 -8.22 2.64
CA GLY A 212 7.96 -8.33 2.31
C GLY A 212 8.30 -8.20 0.82
N LEU A 213 7.32 -8.02 -0.08
CA LEU A 213 7.53 -7.92 -1.53
C LEU A 213 7.18 -6.54 -2.09
N GLY A 214 6.33 -5.77 -1.42
CA GLY A 214 6.00 -4.40 -1.82
C GLY A 214 4.75 -4.31 -2.69
N MET A 215 4.71 -3.22 -3.45
CA MET A 215 3.56 -2.84 -4.27
C MET A 215 3.36 -3.76 -5.48
N GLY A 216 2.12 -3.86 -5.95
CA GLY A 216 1.82 -4.47 -7.25
C GLY A 216 2.22 -5.93 -7.38
N LEU A 217 2.05 -6.73 -6.32
CA LEU A 217 2.18 -8.19 -6.34
C LEU A 217 1.43 -8.79 -7.54
N SER A 218 0.23 -8.28 -7.77
CA SER A 218 -0.52 -8.37 -9.02
C SER A 218 -1.34 -7.10 -9.19
N ILE A 219 -1.58 -6.69 -10.43
CA ILE A 219 -2.47 -5.60 -10.80
C ILE A 219 -3.43 -6.11 -11.87
N HIS A 220 -4.71 -5.81 -11.71
CA HIS A 220 -5.73 -6.00 -12.76
C HIS A 220 -6.47 -4.69 -12.97
N SER A 221 -6.51 -4.19 -14.21
CA SER A 221 -7.21 -2.96 -14.57
C SER A 221 -8.25 -3.22 -15.64
N THR A 222 -9.43 -2.63 -15.43
CA THR A 222 -10.62 -2.75 -16.29
C THR A 222 -10.94 -1.44 -16.99
N VAL A 223 -10.41 -0.31 -16.51
CA VAL A 223 -10.49 1.00 -17.15
C VAL A 223 -9.13 1.69 -17.04
N GLY A 224 -8.63 2.18 -18.17
CA GLY A 224 -7.43 3.02 -18.25
C GLY A 224 -7.65 4.15 -19.25
N ASP A 225 -7.26 5.37 -18.90
CA ASP A 225 -7.55 6.59 -19.67
C ASP A 225 -9.04 6.74 -20.08
N GLY A 226 -9.92 6.23 -19.21
CA GLY A 226 -11.38 6.23 -19.39
C GLY A 226 -11.92 5.37 -20.53
N VAL A 227 -11.10 4.45 -21.04
CA VAL A 227 -11.56 3.41 -21.95
C VAL A 227 -11.54 2.04 -21.27
N PRO A 228 -12.50 1.14 -21.59
CA PRO A 228 -12.43 -0.23 -21.12
C PRO A 228 -11.17 -0.93 -21.63
N ILE A 229 -10.47 -1.59 -20.72
CA ILE A 229 -9.30 -2.43 -21.00
C ILE A 229 -9.42 -3.74 -20.25
N ASP A 230 -8.59 -4.71 -20.60
CA ASP A 230 -8.35 -5.90 -19.77
C ASP A 230 -6.84 -6.08 -19.69
N TRP A 231 -6.26 -5.49 -18.64
CA TRP A 231 -4.82 -5.44 -18.48
C TRP A 231 -4.41 -6.02 -17.12
N THR A 232 -3.43 -6.92 -17.15
CA THR A 232 -2.86 -7.52 -15.95
C THR A 232 -1.33 -7.44 -15.96
N ALA A 233 -0.75 -7.31 -14.77
CA ALA A 233 0.68 -7.43 -14.56
C ALA A 233 0.99 -8.04 -13.20
N ASP A 234 2.02 -8.88 -13.12
CA ASP A 234 2.46 -9.56 -11.91
C ASP A 234 3.88 -9.14 -11.54
N LEU A 235 4.13 -8.94 -10.25
CA LEU A 235 5.47 -8.67 -9.73
C LEU A 235 6.39 -9.85 -10.05
N LYS A 236 7.54 -9.55 -10.65
CA LYS A 236 8.55 -10.58 -11.00
C LYS A 236 9.85 -10.40 -10.23
N ASN A 237 10.28 -9.16 -10.05
CA ASN A 237 11.54 -8.82 -9.39
C ASN A 237 11.29 -7.78 -8.30
N VAL A 238 12.01 -7.91 -7.19
CA VAL A 238 12.08 -6.94 -6.09
C VAL A 238 13.54 -6.74 -5.73
N TRP A 239 13.98 -5.50 -5.51
CA TRP A 239 15.35 -5.20 -5.12
C TRP A 239 15.43 -3.95 -4.24
N THR A 240 16.56 -3.79 -3.55
CA THR A 240 16.93 -2.55 -2.87
C THR A 240 17.78 -1.70 -3.80
N TRP A 241 17.57 -0.39 -3.82
CA TRP A 241 18.34 0.56 -4.63
C TRP A 241 19.10 1.58 -3.77
N GLY A 242 20.18 2.14 -4.32
CA GLY A 242 21.11 3.02 -3.61
C GLY A 242 21.68 4.10 -4.49
#